data_AF-A0A7C4MB25-F1
#
_entry.id   AF-A0A7C4MB25-F1
#
_cell.length_a   1.000
_cell.length_b   1.000
_cell.length_c   1.000
_cell.angle_alpha   90.00
_cell.angle_beta   90.00
_cell.angle_gamma   90.00
#
_symmetry.space_group_name_H-M   'P 1'
#
loop_
_entity.id
_entity.type
_entity.pdbx_description
1 polymer ?
#
loop_
_entity_poly.entity_id
_entity_poly.type
_entity_poly.pdbx_seq_one_letter_code
_entity_poly.pdbx_strand_id
1 'polypeptide(L)' 'MERSRDWMDQAEGDLDHAKSDLKLGFYDWACFSSQQSAGKAVKAVFQKLGAEAWGHSVY' A
#
# COMPACT_ATOMS: atom_id res chain seq x y z
N MET A 1 -1.95 7.05 -18.95
CA MET A 1 -1.07 7.94 -18.15
C MET A 1 -0.43 7.11 -17.06
N GLU A 2 0.88 7.20 -16.88
CA GLU A 2 1.66 6.44 -15.90
C GLU A 2 1.42 7.05 -14.50
N ARG A 3 1.02 6.25 -13.49
CA ARG A 3 0.59 6.71 -12.15
C ARG A 3 1.32 5.96 -11.01
N SER A 4 2.46 5.35 -11.28
CA SER A 4 3.19 4.54 -10.30
C SER A 4 3.60 5.37 -9.09
N ARG A 5 3.95 6.65 -9.32
CA ARG A 5 4.23 7.62 -8.25
C ARG A 5 3.03 7.83 -7.34
N ASP A 6 1.85 8.11 -7.90
CA ASP A 6 0.62 8.26 -7.11
C ASP A 6 0.31 7.01 -6.27
N TRP A 7 0.56 5.81 -6.81
CA TRP A 7 0.38 4.56 -6.07
C TRP A 7 1.40 4.39 -4.95
N MET A 8 2.65 4.80 -5.18
CA MET A 8 3.70 4.76 -4.16
C MET A 8 3.42 5.78 -3.06
N ASP A 9 3.02 7.00 -3.40
CA ASP A 9 2.66 8.04 -2.43
C ASP A 9 1.49 7.56 -1.52
N GLN A 10 0.50 6.87 -2.08
CA GLN A 10 -0.56 6.27 -1.27
C GLN A 10 -0.07 5.11 -0.40
N ALA A 11 0.88 4.31 -0.88
CA ALA A 11 1.46 3.21 -0.10
C ALA A 11 2.23 3.74 1.11
N GLU A 12 2.98 4.83 0.94
CA GLU A 12 3.67 5.52 2.03
C GLU A 12 2.68 6.11 3.04
N GLY A 13 1.60 6.73 2.57
CA GLY A 13 0.52 7.22 3.42
C GLY A 13 -0.16 6.12 4.24
N ASP A 14 -0.46 4.98 3.63
CA ASP A 14 -1.01 3.82 4.33
C ASP A 14 -0.04 3.26 5.39
N LEU A 15 1.27 3.29 5.11
CA LEU A 15 2.28 2.85 6.06
C LEU A 15 2.35 3.79 7.27
N ASP A 16 2.27 5.10 7.06
CA ASP A 16 2.24 6.07 8.16
C ASP A 16 0.94 5.98 8.98
N HIS A 17 -0.17 5.63 8.33
CA HIS A 17 -1.41 5.30 9.01
C HIS A 17 -1.26 4.03 9.86
N ALA A 18 -0.69 2.96 9.30
CA ALA A 18 -0.43 1.71 10.05
C ALA A 18 0.47 1.93 11.28
N LYS A 19 1.51 2.77 11.16
CA LYS A 19 2.35 3.16 12.30
C LYS A 19 1.56 3.94 13.35
N SER A 20 0.62 4.78 12.95
CA SER A 20 -0.24 5.54 13.85
C SER A 20 -1.25 4.63 14.56
N ASP A 21 -1.89 3.74 13.83
CA ASP A 21 -2.80 2.71 14.37
C ASP A 21 -2.09 1.85 15.42
N LEU A 22 -0.87 1.42 15.13
CA LEU A 22 -0.03 0.65 16.05
C LEU A 22 0.25 1.43 17.35
N LYS A 23 0.61 2.71 17.24
CA LYS A 23 0.89 3.57 18.41
C LYS A 23 -0.35 3.81 19.26
N LEU A 24 -1.53 3.87 18.65
CA LEU A 24 -2.81 4.09 19.32
C LEU A 24 -3.46 2.80 19.84
N GLY A 25 -2.87 1.64 19.55
CA GLY A 25 -3.36 0.33 20.01
C GLY A 25 -4.47 -0.27 19.14
N PHE A 26 -4.73 0.28 17.96
CA PHE A 26 -5.68 -0.26 16.98
C PHE A 26 -5.00 -1.33 16.11
N TYR A 27 -4.67 -2.46 16.72
CA TYR A 27 -3.82 -3.48 16.07
C TYR A 27 -4.43 -4.11 14.82
N ASP A 28 -5.75 -4.30 14.81
CA ASP A 28 -6.51 -4.77 13.65
C ASP A 28 -6.41 -3.79 12.47
N TRP A 29 -6.56 -2.49 12.75
CA TRP A 29 -6.37 -1.43 11.77
C TRP A 29 -4.92 -1.30 11.32
N ALA A 30 -3.95 -1.46 12.22
CA ALA A 30 -2.55 -1.48 11.85
C ALA A 30 -2.24 -2.58 10.83
N CYS A 31 -2.79 -3.79 11.03
CA CYS A 31 -2.67 -4.88 10.07
C CYS A 31 -3.36 -4.58 8.73
N PHE A 32 -4.58 -4.03 8.76
CA PHE A 32 -5.31 -3.64 7.55
C PHE A 32 -4.56 -2.58 6.73
N SER A 33 -4.16 -1.49 7.38
CA SER A 33 -3.37 -0.40 6.78
C SER A 33 -2.03 -0.91 6.22
N SER A 34 -1.37 -1.85 6.90
CA SER A 34 -0.12 -2.48 6.41
C SER A 34 -0.34 -3.29 5.14
N GLN A 35 -1.42 -4.08 5.05
CA GLN A 35 -1.74 -4.86 3.85
C GLN A 35 -2.07 -3.94 2.67
N GLN A 36 -2.80 -2.85 2.90
CA GLN A 36 -3.13 -1.86 1.88
C GLN A 36 -1.86 -1.16 1.35
N SER A 37 -0.95 -0.77 2.24
CA SER A 37 0.35 -0.22 1.89
C SER A 37 1.13 -1.14 0.95
N ALA A 38 1.28 -2.42 1.35
CA ALA A 38 1.97 -3.41 0.53
C ALA A 38 1.32 -3.60 -0.84
N GLY A 39 -0.02 -3.69 -0.90
CA GLY A 39 -0.75 -3.87 -2.16
C GLY A 39 -0.57 -2.70 -3.13
N LYS A 40 -0.63 -1.47 -2.63
CA LYS A 40 -0.41 -0.26 -3.44
C LYS A 40 1.04 -0.14 -3.91
N ALA A 41 2.01 -0.46 -3.06
CA ALA A 41 3.42 -0.45 -3.44
C ALA A 41 3.72 -1.46 -4.56
N VAL A 42 3.22 -2.69 -4.45
CA VAL A 42 3.37 -3.71 -5.50
C VAL A 42 2.71 -3.24 -6.80
N LYS A 43 1.51 -2.66 -6.72
CA LYS A 43 0.81 -2.09 -7.89
C LYS A 43 1.61 -0.97 -8.56
N ALA A 44 2.25 -0.10 -7.78
CA ALA A 44 3.14 0.94 -8.29
C ALA A 44 4.30 0.34 -9.09
N VAL A 45 4.94 -0.71 -8.58
CA VAL A 45 6.05 -1.40 -9.25
C VAL A 45 5.61 -2.02 -10.57
N PHE A 46 4.50 -2.78 -10.58
CA PHE A 46 3.99 -3.37 -11.83
C PHE A 46 3.67 -2.30 -12.88
N GLN A 47 3.00 -1.22 -12.47
CA GLN A 47 2.69 -0.13 -13.38
C GLN A 47 3.96 0.54 -13.92
N LYS A 48 5.00 0.71 -13.09
CA LYS A 48 6.28 1.25 -13.52
C LYS A 48 6.98 0.38 -14.56
N LEU A 49 6.79 -0.92 -14.49
CA LEU A 49 7.31 -1.92 -15.43
C LEU A 49 6.43 -2.10 -16.67
N GLY A 50 5.36 -1.31 -16.83
CA GLY A 50 4.43 -1.41 -17.96
C GLY A 50 3.44 -2.57 -17.86
N ALA A 51 3.27 -3.14 -16.67
CA ALA A 51 2.33 -4.21 -16.38
C ALA A 51 1.17 -3.71 -15.50
N GLU A 52 0.10 -4.48 -15.43
CA GLU A 52 -1.06 -4.17 -14.59
C GLU A 52 -1.29 -5.28 -13.55
N ALA A 53 -1.37 -4.89 -12.28
CA ALA A 53 -1.66 -5.79 -11.17
C ALA A 53 -3.12 -5.69 -10.75
N TRP A 54 -3.72 -6.84 -10.46
CA TRP A 54 -5.13 -6.99 -10.08
C TRP A 54 -5.26 -7.84 -8.81
N GLY A 55 -6.37 -7.64 -8.09
CA GLY A 55 -6.65 -8.35 -6.83
C GLY A 55 -5.98 -7.73 -5.61
N HIS A 56 -6.02 -8.47 -4.49
CA HIS A 56 -5.54 -8.02 -3.17
C HIS A 56 -4.52 -8.98 -2.54
N SER A 57 -4.12 -10.06 -3.24
CA SER A 57 -3.03 -10.92 -2.78
C SER A 57 -1.70 -10.22 -3.01
N VAL A 58 -0.83 -10.26 -2.01
CA VAL A 58 0.52 -9.68 -2.04
C VAL A 58 1.63 -10.72 -1.79
N TYR A 59 1.26 -12.00 -1.74
CA TYR A 59 2.13 -13.17 -1.65
C TYR A 59 1.99 -14.06 -2.88
#